data_AF-A0AAN6RFF3-F1
#
_entry.id   AF-A0AAN6RFF3-F1
#
_cell.length_a   1.000
_cell.length_b   1.000
_cell.length_c   1.000
_cell.angle_alpha   90.00
_cell.angle_beta   90.00
_cell.angle_gamma   90.00
#
_symmetry.space_group_name_H-M   'P 1'
#
loop_
_entity.id
_entity.type
_entity.pdbx_description
1 polymer ?
#
loop_
_entity_poly.entity_id
_entity_poly.type
_entity_poly.pdbx_seq_one_letter_code
_entity_poly.pdbx_strand_id
1 'polypeptide(L)'
;MEPTYSRDECVAAFRDYYAFLASMFMDPTFIIEPPADGWAEITPEVMSDLCKTDEVIDLLRHLPYIRQENNSNQPQGLPGNWFIDWGYTATQMKKGEAHAGNELIMSEGYGNRFSGKIPADCIGLVNGRSREDEDWDVILLDVKYGIIHWMNCPKSVQETASPQSREAMENEEESHELEQGKHEKTVSGNFSGENKNGKADHESAQKAGDINRGEDHQDQRENKDGAKEEYGGSEGNETDEDEDEDEDDEQGEDYDLEWGPSWRVCDFFEMLKNQFRMLNFMPTGPYDVIDIWNDPKIWIERVPENIQARVQSIYRDHGWPDAEKFDKKSCLARIKAS
;
A
#
# COMPACT_ATOMS: atom_id res chain seq x y z
N MET A 1 -14.13 -19.45 3.24
CA MET A 1 -14.96 -18.70 4.20
C MET A 1 -14.48 -17.28 4.11
N GLU A 2 -15.29 -16.35 3.61
CA GLU A 2 -14.86 -14.95 3.50
C GLU A 2 -14.59 -14.41 4.92
N PRO A 3 -13.43 -13.77 5.16
CA PRO A 3 -13.19 -13.12 6.44
C PRO A 3 -14.29 -12.08 6.66
N THR A 4 -14.95 -12.15 7.82
CA THR A 4 -15.91 -11.14 8.23
C THR A 4 -15.15 -10.12 9.06
N TYR A 5 -15.18 -8.87 8.64
CA TYR A 5 -14.57 -7.79 9.38
C TYR A 5 -15.14 -7.71 10.81
N SER A 6 -14.25 -7.44 11.77
CA SER A 6 -14.59 -7.16 13.15
C SER A 6 -13.79 -5.93 13.61
N ARG A 7 -14.50 -4.85 13.91
CA ARG A 7 -13.91 -3.61 14.43
C ARG A 7 -13.09 -3.88 15.70
N ASP A 8 -13.63 -4.67 16.62
CA ASP A 8 -12.98 -4.92 17.90
C ASP A 8 -11.69 -5.77 17.73
N GLU A 9 -11.68 -6.72 16.80
CA GLU A 9 -10.47 -7.48 16.46
C GLU A 9 -9.43 -6.61 15.76
N CYS A 10 -9.87 -5.72 14.86
CA CYS A 10 -9.00 -4.74 14.21
C CYS A 10 -8.34 -3.82 15.25
N VAL A 11 -9.13 -3.21 16.13
CA VAL A 11 -8.65 -2.35 17.23
C VAL A 11 -7.69 -3.12 18.14
N ALA A 12 -7.99 -4.38 18.48
CA ALA A 12 -7.13 -5.22 19.30
C ALA A 12 -5.76 -5.48 18.62
N ALA A 13 -5.74 -5.69 17.31
CA ALA A 13 -4.50 -5.89 16.55
C ALA A 13 -3.60 -4.63 16.54
N PHE A 14 -4.19 -3.44 16.36
CA PHE A 14 -3.45 -2.17 16.48
C PHE A 14 -2.87 -1.99 17.90
N ARG A 15 -3.67 -2.24 18.95
CA ARG A 15 -3.21 -2.16 20.35
C ARG A 15 -2.04 -3.11 20.62
N ASP A 16 -2.15 -4.35 20.18
CA ASP A 16 -1.11 -5.36 20.34
C ASP A 16 0.18 -4.94 19.62
N TYR A 17 0.07 -4.41 18.40
CA TYR A 17 1.21 -3.91 17.65
C TYR A 17 1.90 -2.72 18.34
N TYR A 18 1.13 -1.72 18.78
CA TYR A 18 1.70 -0.55 19.45
C TYR A 18 2.31 -0.91 20.81
N ALA A 19 1.69 -1.84 21.56
CA ALA A 19 2.29 -2.38 22.78
C ALA A 19 3.63 -3.08 22.51
N PHE A 20 3.74 -3.82 21.39
CA PHE A 20 5.00 -4.40 20.96
C PHE A 20 6.06 -3.32 20.66
N LEU A 21 5.73 -2.27 19.89
CA LEU A 21 6.67 -1.18 19.60
C LEU A 21 7.14 -0.48 20.88
N ALA A 22 6.23 -0.25 21.84
CA ALA A 22 6.54 0.31 23.14
C ALA A 22 7.44 -0.60 23.98
N SER A 23 7.28 -1.93 23.87
CA SER A 23 8.18 -2.88 24.53
C SER A 23 9.60 -2.85 23.96
N MET A 24 9.76 -2.53 22.67
CA MET A 24 11.04 -2.57 21.97
C MET A 24 11.80 -1.24 22.03
N PHE A 25 11.19 -0.12 21.67
CA PHE A 25 11.91 1.15 21.56
C PHE A 25 11.07 2.40 21.89
N MET A 26 9.78 2.40 21.55
CA MET A 26 8.93 3.58 21.62
C MET A 26 8.58 3.95 23.07
N ASP A 27 8.52 5.24 23.40
CA ASP A 27 7.96 5.66 24.70
C ASP A 27 6.44 5.39 24.71
N PRO A 28 5.89 4.62 25.67
CA PRO A 28 4.46 4.35 25.74
C PRO A 28 3.61 5.63 25.85
N THR A 29 4.16 6.78 26.25
CA THR A 29 3.40 8.04 26.28
C THR A 29 2.99 8.57 24.91
N PHE A 30 3.59 8.05 23.84
CA PHE A 30 3.16 8.36 22.47
C PHE A 30 1.89 7.63 22.07
N ILE A 31 1.53 6.52 22.75
CA ILE A 31 0.32 5.78 22.42
C ILE A 31 -0.86 6.42 23.15
N ILE A 32 -1.87 6.82 22.39
CA ILE A 32 -3.12 7.38 22.92
C ILE A 32 -4.27 6.43 22.66
N GLU A 33 -5.11 6.25 23.67
CA GLU A 33 -6.28 5.36 23.63
C GLU A 33 -7.55 6.18 23.43
N PRO A 34 -8.49 5.70 22.58
CA PRO A 34 -9.78 6.35 22.43
C PRO A 34 -10.57 6.30 23.75
N PRO A 35 -11.41 7.32 24.01
CA PRO A 35 -12.47 7.23 25.00
C PRO A 35 -13.41 6.03 24.73
N ALA A 36 -14.22 5.64 25.72
CA ALA A 36 -15.16 4.53 25.58
C ALA A 36 -16.15 4.71 24.42
N ASP A 37 -16.57 5.95 24.16
CA ASP A 37 -17.47 6.33 23.05
C ASP A 37 -16.70 6.79 21.79
N GLY A 38 -15.39 6.52 21.75
CA GLY A 38 -14.46 6.92 20.69
C GLY A 38 -14.05 8.39 20.72
N TRP A 39 -13.20 8.76 19.76
CA TRP A 39 -12.71 10.13 19.55
C TRP A 39 -13.87 11.07 19.15
N ALA A 40 -14.08 12.16 19.90
CA ALA A 40 -15.23 13.05 19.71
C ALA A 40 -15.08 13.97 18.47
N GLU A 41 -13.86 14.13 18.01
CA GLU A 41 -13.45 14.91 16.85
C GLU A 41 -13.66 14.16 15.52
N ILE A 42 -13.69 12.83 15.55
CA ILE A 42 -13.96 11.99 14.38
C ILE A 42 -15.49 11.84 14.27
N THR A 43 -16.12 12.69 13.47
CA THR A 43 -17.56 12.65 13.18
C THR A 43 -17.81 12.54 11.68
N PRO A 44 -18.96 11.99 11.24
CA PRO A 44 -19.31 11.93 9.82
C PRO A 44 -19.23 13.29 9.11
N GLU A 45 -19.57 14.38 9.81
CA GLU A 45 -19.54 15.73 9.25
C GLU A 45 -18.13 16.27 9.06
N VAL A 46 -17.19 15.94 9.96
CA VAL A 46 -15.79 16.37 9.83
C VAL A 46 -15.05 15.52 8.79
N MET A 47 -15.42 14.24 8.69
CA MET A 47 -14.77 13.26 7.84
C MET A 47 -15.40 13.13 6.45
N SER A 48 -16.48 13.87 6.16
CA SER A 48 -17.26 13.74 4.91
C SER A 48 -16.42 13.90 3.66
N ASP A 49 -15.46 14.83 3.70
CA ASP A 49 -14.62 15.19 2.56
C ASP A 49 -13.57 14.12 2.23
N LEU A 50 -13.40 13.11 3.08
CA LEU A 50 -12.60 11.92 2.77
C LEU A 50 -13.35 10.93 1.86
N CYS A 51 -14.66 11.09 1.68
CA CYS A 51 -15.51 10.23 0.86
C CYS A 51 -15.42 8.73 1.23
N LYS A 52 -15.23 8.42 2.52
CA LYS A 52 -15.17 7.05 3.06
C LYS A 52 -16.50 6.60 3.63
N THR A 53 -16.69 5.29 3.77
CA THR A 53 -17.93 4.74 4.32
C THR A 53 -18.07 5.00 5.82
N ASP A 54 -19.30 4.99 6.33
CA ASP A 54 -19.58 5.15 7.77
C ASP A 54 -18.84 4.11 8.63
N GLU A 55 -18.61 2.91 8.09
CA GLU A 55 -17.92 1.82 8.77
C GLU A 55 -16.41 2.09 8.91
N VAL A 56 -15.79 2.75 7.91
CA VAL A 56 -14.42 3.27 8.02
C VAL A 56 -14.36 4.38 9.07
N ILE A 57 -15.27 5.35 9.02
CA ILE A 57 -15.28 6.48 9.96
C ILE A 57 -15.48 5.97 11.40
N ASP A 58 -16.37 5.00 11.60
CA ASP A 58 -16.60 4.37 12.90
C ASP A 58 -15.37 3.59 13.38
N LEU A 59 -14.63 2.90 12.51
CA LEU A 59 -13.36 2.27 12.90
C LEU A 59 -12.34 3.32 13.36
N LEU A 60 -12.09 4.36 12.55
CA LEU A 60 -11.12 5.41 12.90
C LEU A 60 -11.45 6.04 14.26
N ARG A 61 -12.73 6.28 14.52
CA ARG A 61 -13.21 6.80 15.81
C ARG A 61 -12.81 5.93 17.02
N HIS A 62 -12.53 4.64 16.83
CA HIS A 62 -12.22 3.69 17.91
C HIS A 62 -10.80 3.09 17.86
N LEU A 63 -9.93 3.55 16.97
CA LEU A 63 -8.53 3.11 16.94
C LEU A 63 -7.69 3.80 18.02
N PRO A 64 -6.71 3.10 18.64
CA PRO A 64 -5.60 3.78 19.30
C PRO A 64 -4.70 4.44 18.24
N TYR A 65 -3.96 5.48 18.62
CA TYR A 65 -3.02 6.15 17.73
C TYR A 65 -1.64 6.31 18.36
N ILE A 66 -0.61 6.36 17.51
CA ILE A 66 0.68 6.93 17.87
C ILE A 66 0.53 8.44 17.66
N ARG A 67 0.52 9.19 18.76
CA ARG A 67 0.28 10.63 18.79
C ARG A 67 1.15 11.35 17.77
N GLN A 68 0.49 12.10 16.89
CA GLN A 68 1.17 13.04 16.01
C GLN A 68 1.51 14.32 16.77
N GLU A 69 2.76 14.77 16.67
CA GLU A 69 3.21 16.06 17.21
C GLU A 69 3.66 16.97 16.08
N ASN A 70 3.51 18.30 16.25
CA ASN A 70 3.91 19.31 15.27
C ASN A 70 5.44 19.46 15.07
N ASN A 71 6.22 18.51 15.55
CA ASN A 71 7.67 18.52 15.48
C ASN A 71 8.17 17.27 14.73
N SER A 72 9.44 17.28 14.33
CA SER A 72 10.07 16.17 13.61
C SER A 72 10.30 14.90 14.46
N ASN A 73 9.75 14.81 15.68
CA ASN A 73 10.03 13.74 16.64
C ASN A 73 8.85 12.78 16.82
N GLN A 74 8.06 12.54 15.76
CA GLN A 74 7.04 11.50 15.80
C GLN A 74 7.70 10.11 15.65
N PRO A 75 7.39 9.14 16.52
CA PRO A 75 7.89 7.78 16.37
C PRO A 75 7.37 7.11 15.09
N GLN A 76 8.29 6.56 14.31
CA GLN A 76 7.96 5.72 13.16
C GLN A 76 7.41 4.36 13.63
N GLY A 77 6.39 3.87 12.95
CA GLY A 77 5.82 2.55 13.24
C GLY A 77 6.44 1.43 12.40
N LEU A 78 7.06 1.79 11.28
CA LEU A 78 7.87 0.93 10.41
C LEU A 78 8.90 1.84 9.69
N PRO A 79 9.94 1.31 9.03
CA PRO A 79 11.02 2.13 8.48
C PRO A 79 10.50 3.26 7.59
N GLY A 80 10.85 4.51 7.94
CA GLY A 80 10.52 5.69 7.14
C GLY A 80 9.04 6.12 7.14
N ASN A 81 8.18 5.49 7.94
CA ASN A 81 6.73 5.73 7.90
C ASN A 81 6.14 6.00 9.29
N TRP A 82 5.24 6.97 9.35
CA TRP A 82 4.44 7.28 10.54
C TRP A 82 3.02 6.76 10.35
N PHE A 83 2.48 6.06 11.35
CA PHE A 83 1.04 5.79 11.36
C PHE A 83 0.28 7.09 11.55
N ILE A 84 -0.81 7.26 10.79
CA ILE A 84 -1.62 8.46 10.83
C ILE A 84 -2.45 8.47 12.11
N ASP A 85 -2.36 9.57 12.85
CA ASP A 85 -3.27 9.88 13.95
C ASP A 85 -4.50 10.58 13.36
N TRP A 86 -5.49 9.80 12.90
CA TRP A 86 -6.69 10.38 12.28
C TRP A 86 -7.51 11.22 13.26
N GLY A 87 -7.36 11.05 14.57
CA GLY A 87 -7.95 11.93 15.59
C GLY A 87 -7.33 13.33 15.56
N TYR A 88 -5.99 13.37 15.49
CA TYR A 88 -5.27 14.61 15.22
C TYR A 88 -5.68 15.23 13.88
N THR A 89 -5.69 14.45 12.80
CA THR A 89 -6.09 14.93 11.46
C THR A 89 -7.51 15.50 11.46
N ALA A 90 -8.48 14.82 12.08
CA ALA A 90 -9.86 15.31 12.20
C ALA A 90 -9.93 16.64 12.97
N THR A 91 -9.14 16.78 14.04
CA THR A 91 -9.02 18.05 14.78
C THR A 91 -8.48 19.17 13.89
N GLN A 92 -7.50 18.89 13.04
CA GLN A 92 -6.89 19.88 12.15
C GLN A 92 -7.83 20.23 10.98
N MET A 93 -8.54 19.26 10.40
CA MET A 93 -9.55 19.49 9.37
C MET A 93 -10.69 20.36 9.91
N LYS A 94 -11.15 20.11 11.14
CA LYS A 94 -12.18 20.93 11.80
C LYS A 94 -11.76 22.39 12.00
N LYS A 95 -10.45 22.66 12.18
CA LYS A 95 -9.91 24.03 12.27
C LYS A 95 -9.67 24.67 10.90
N GLY A 96 -9.77 23.92 9.81
CA GLY A 96 -9.36 24.35 8.47
C GLY A 96 -7.83 24.41 8.30
N GLU A 97 -7.08 23.69 9.14
CA GLU A 97 -5.61 23.62 9.10
C GLU A 97 -5.09 22.40 8.32
N ALA A 98 -5.98 21.46 7.98
CA ALA A 98 -5.73 20.31 7.12
C ALA A 98 -6.86 20.16 6.11
N HIS A 99 -6.58 19.56 4.94
CA HIS A 99 -7.54 19.37 3.86
C HIS A 99 -7.61 17.89 3.48
N ALA A 100 -8.83 17.32 3.45
CA ALA A 100 -9.05 15.91 3.16
C ALA A 100 -8.33 15.41 1.89
N GLY A 101 -8.37 16.17 0.80
CA GLY A 101 -7.66 15.82 -0.44
C GLY A 101 -6.14 15.68 -0.25
N ASN A 102 -5.51 16.55 0.54
CA ASN A 102 -4.08 16.45 0.83
C ASN A 102 -3.79 15.22 1.72
N GLU A 103 -4.63 14.97 2.73
CA GLU A 103 -4.48 13.80 3.61
C GLU A 103 -4.61 12.49 2.83
N LEU A 104 -5.56 12.40 1.90
CA LEU A 104 -5.70 11.25 1.01
C LEU A 104 -4.51 11.11 0.05
N ILE A 105 -3.99 12.20 -0.53
CA ILE A 105 -2.79 12.13 -1.37
C ILE A 105 -1.59 11.59 -0.58
N MET A 106 -1.40 12.04 0.65
CA MET A 106 -0.27 11.64 1.49
C MET A 106 -0.37 10.19 1.99
N SER A 107 -1.58 9.65 2.11
CA SER A 107 -1.83 8.33 2.70
C SER A 107 -2.21 7.25 1.69
N GLU A 108 -2.75 7.65 0.55
CA GLU A 108 -3.25 6.77 -0.52
C GLU A 108 -2.52 7.02 -1.84
N GLY A 109 -1.69 8.05 -1.94
CA GLY A 109 -0.91 8.42 -3.13
C GLY A 109 -1.65 9.33 -4.11
N TYR A 110 -0.95 9.77 -5.16
CA TYR A 110 -1.47 10.71 -6.15
C TYR A 110 -2.61 10.13 -7.00
N GLY A 111 -3.46 11.02 -7.53
CA GLY A 111 -4.69 10.64 -8.22
C GLY A 111 -4.50 9.91 -9.53
N ASN A 112 -3.39 10.13 -10.22
CA ASN A 112 -3.03 9.37 -11.42
C ASN A 112 -2.64 7.92 -11.14
N ARG A 113 -2.34 7.55 -9.89
CA ARG A 113 -2.10 6.16 -9.48
C ARG A 113 -3.25 5.52 -8.74
N PHE A 114 -3.68 6.16 -7.66
CA PHE A 114 -4.50 5.51 -6.64
C PHE A 114 -5.70 6.39 -6.24
N SER A 115 -5.48 7.70 -6.00
CA SER A 115 -6.51 8.62 -5.51
C SER A 115 -7.61 8.88 -6.57
N GLY A 116 -8.75 8.22 -6.40
CA GLY A 116 -9.87 8.22 -7.35
C GLY A 116 -10.25 6.81 -7.80
N LYS A 117 -9.36 5.84 -7.60
CA LYS A 117 -9.59 4.40 -7.82
C LYS A 117 -9.71 3.60 -6.51
N ILE A 118 -9.18 4.12 -5.39
CA ILE A 118 -9.31 3.46 -4.07
C ILE A 118 -10.78 3.42 -3.62
N PRO A 119 -11.33 2.23 -3.32
CA PRO A 119 -12.70 2.10 -2.80
C PRO A 119 -12.94 2.87 -1.50
N ALA A 120 -14.18 3.32 -1.28
CA ALA A 120 -14.57 4.07 -0.08
C ALA A 120 -14.46 3.25 1.23
N ASP A 121 -14.39 1.93 1.15
CA ASP A 121 -14.16 1.02 2.27
C ASP A 121 -12.67 0.88 2.65
N CYS A 122 -11.77 1.51 1.88
CA CYS A 122 -10.33 1.49 2.11
C CYS A 122 -9.84 2.83 2.64
N ILE A 123 -8.88 2.79 3.58
CA ILE A 123 -8.25 3.99 4.15
C ILE A 123 -6.74 3.81 4.33
N GLY A 124 -5.96 4.84 4.01
CA GLY A 124 -4.52 4.87 4.27
C GLY A 124 -4.18 4.83 5.77
N LEU A 125 -3.19 4.01 6.13
CA LEU A 125 -2.74 3.84 7.52
C LEU A 125 -1.49 4.65 7.85
N VAL A 126 -0.68 4.98 6.85
CA VAL A 126 0.63 5.60 7.04
C VAL A 126 0.74 6.88 6.23
N ASN A 127 1.43 7.86 6.79
CA ASN A 127 1.98 8.97 6.02
C ASN A 127 3.38 8.53 5.60
N GLY A 128 3.51 8.14 4.34
CA GLY A 128 4.79 7.77 3.78
C GLY A 128 5.72 8.97 3.74
N ARG A 129 7.02 8.73 3.58
CA ARG A 129 7.93 9.74 3.05
C ARG A 129 8.57 9.17 1.80
N SER A 130 8.58 9.94 0.70
CA SER A 130 9.37 9.55 -0.48
C SER A 130 10.81 9.36 -0.03
N ARG A 131 11.33 8.18 -0.34
CA ARG A 131 12.76 8.00 -0.49
C ARG A 131 13.06 8.57 -1.87
N GLU A 132 14.04 9.47 -1.97
CA GLU A 132 14.48 9.95 -3.28
C GLU A 132 14.73 8.74 -4.19
N ASP A 133 13.99 8.68 -5.30
CA ASP A 133 13.92 7.61 -6.32
C ASP A 133 12.99 6.40 -6.05
N GLU A 134 12.22 6.37 -4.95
CA GLU A 134 11.17 5.36 -4.70
C GLU A 134 9.81 5.99 -4.38
N ASP A 135 8.76 5.24 -4.70
CA ASP A 135 7.38 5.61 -4.39
C ASP A 135 7.11 5.56 -2.89
N TRP A 136 6.30 6.52 -2.40
CA TRP A 136 5.84 6.58 -1.02
C TRP A 136 5.12 5.28 -0.65
N ASP A 137 5.42 4.68 0.50
CA ASP A 137 4.67 3.50 0.97
C ASP A 137 3.19 3.81 1.11
N VAL A 138 2.36 3.05 0.39
CA VAL A 138 0.90 3.13 0.46
C VAL A 138 0.39 1.84 1.10
N ILE A 139 -0.07 1.96 2.34
CA ILE A 139 -0.62 0.84 3.13
C ILE A 139 -2.09 1.15 3.39
N LEU A 140 -2.98 0.37 2.79
CA LEU A 140 -4.43 0.56 2.82
C LEU A 140 -5.08 -0.52 3.69
N LEU A 141 -5.92 -0.10 4.64
CA LEU A 141 -6.82 -0.99 5.35
C LEU A 141 -8.15 -1.06 4.58
N ASP A 142 -8.46 -2.23 4.04
CA ASP A 142 -9.79 -2.54 3.52
C ASP A 142 -10.66 -3.04 4.69
N VAL A 143 -11.55 -2.16 5.13
CA VAL A 143 -12.46 -2.40 6.25
C VAL A 143 -13.51 -3.44 5.90
N LYS A 144 -13.93 -3.54 4.63
CA LYS A 144 -14.97 -4.49 4.21
C LYS A 144 -14.52 -5.95 4.40
N TYR A 145 -13.26 -6.25 4.13
CA TYR A 145 -12.73 -7.62 4.25
C TYR A 145 -11.82 -7.82 5.47
N GLY A 146 -11.48 -6.77 6.21
CA GLY A 146 -10.55 -6.86 7.34
C GLY A 146 -9.15 -7.30 6.90
N ILE A 147 -8.67 -6.72 5.80
CA ILE A 147 -7.35 -6.99 5.22
C ILE A 147 -6.57 -5.69 5.03
N ILE A 148 -5.25 -5.77 5.09
CA ILE A 148 -4.34 -4.67 4.80
C ILE A 148 -3.59 -5.00 3.52
N HIS A 149 -3.63 -4.08 2.57
CA HIS A 149 -2.82 -4.08 1.35
C HIS A 149 -1.60 -3.20 1.55
N TRP A 150 -0.44 -3.66 1.12
CA TRP A 150 0.76 -2.83 0.99
C TRP A 150 1.08 -2.68 -0.49
N MET A 151 0.58 -1.61 -1.11
CA MET A 151 0.45 -1.46 -2.56
C MET A 151 1.79 -1.55 -3.28
N ASN A 152 2.80 -0.92 -2.72
CA ASN A 152 4.18 -0.93 -3.19
C ASN A 152 5.11 -1.69 -2.23
N CYS A 153 4.61 -2.78 -1.65
CA CYS A 153 5.39 -3.61 -0.73
C CYS A 153 6.74 -4.03 -1.34
N PRO A 154 7.88 -3.68 -0.71
CA PRO A 154 9.18 -4.06 -1.22
C PRO A 154 9.31 -5.57 -1.38
N LYS A 155 9.90 -6.03 -2.49
CA LYS A 155 10.10 -7.47 -2.76
C LYS A 155 10.82 -8.18 -1.62
N SER A 156 11.78 -7.51 -0.99
CA SER A 156 12.52 -8.03 0.16
C SER A 156 11.64 -8.28 1.38
N VAL A 157 10.62 -7.45 1.61
CA VAL A 157 9.61 -7.67 2.64
C VAL A 157 8.74 -8.86 2.27
N GLN A 158 8.29 -8.97 1.01
CA GLN A 158 7.50 -10.10 0.53
C GLN A 158 8.23 -11.43 0.71
N GLU A 159 9.51 -11.50 0.30
CA GLU A 159 10.34 -12.71 0.38
C GLU A 159 10.65 -13.13 1.83
N THR A 160 10.61 -12.20 2.79
CA THR A 160 10.89 -12.46 4.22
C THR A 160 9.64 -12.45 5.09
N ALA A 161 8.46 -12.24 4.50
CA ALA A 161 7.21 -12.11 5.22
C ALA A 161 6.86 -13.43 5.93
N SER A 162 6.54 -13.31 7.21
CA SER A 162 5.99 -14.40 8.00
C SER A 162 4.99 -13.80 8.98
N PRO A 163 3.69 -14.13 8.91
CA PRO A 163 3.05 -14.99 7.91
C PRO A 163 3.21 -14.48 6.46
N GLN A 164 3.18 -15.40 5.49
CA GLN A 164 3.17 -15.05 4.06
C GLN A 164 1.88 -14.29 3.69
N SER A 165 1.93 -13.52 2.59
CA SER A 165 0.74 -12.85 2.07
C SER A 165 -0.29 -13.85 1.58
N ARG A 166 -1.53 -13.39 1.43
CA ARG A 166 -2.63 -14.22 0.91
C ARG A 166 -2.31 -14.78 -0.47
N GLU A 167 -1.81 -13.95 -1.36
CA GLU A 167 -1.45 -14.33 -2.73
C GLU A 167 -0.34 -15.38 -2.73
N ALA A 168 0.64 -15.26 -1.84
CA ALA A 168 1.69 -16.26 -1.69
C ALA A 168 1.15 -17.61 -1.20
N MET A 169 0.24 -17.60 -0.20
CA MET A 169 -0.39 -18.83 0.29
C MET A 169 -1.28 -19.50 -0.77
N GLU A 170 -2.08 -18.71 -1.50
CA GLU A 170 -2.97 -19.20 -2.57
C GLU A 170 -2.15 -19.82 -3.72
N ASN A 171 -1.02 -19.22 -4.09
CA ASN A 171 -0.11 -19.76 -5.10
C ASN A 171 0.58 -21.07 -4.64
N GLU A 172 0.96 -21.17 -3.36
CA GLU A 172 1.53 -22.40 -2.79
C GLU A 172 0.48 -23.53 -2.80
N GLU A 173 -0.76 -23.25 -2.40
CA GLU A 173 -1.87 -24.22 -2.45
C GLU A 173 -2.13 -24.74 -3.87
N GLU A 174 -2.23 -23.85 -4.88
CA GLU A 174 -2.42 -24.25 -6.27
C GLU A 174 -1.26 -25.13 -6.78
N SER A 175 -0.01 -24.77 -6.41
CA SER A 175 1.16 -25.56 -6.78
C SER A 175 1.13 -26.97 -6.18
N HIS A 176 0.69 -27.10 -4.93
CA HIS A 176 0.54 -28.38 -4.24
C HIS A 176 -0.58 -29.23 -4.83
N GLU A 177 -1.71 -28.64 -5.21
CA GLU A 177 -2.81 -29.34 -5.89
C GLU A 177 -2.37 -29.88 -7.27
N LEU A 178 -1.62 -29.08 -8.04
CA LEU A 178 -1.06 -29.49 -9.32
C LEU A 178 -0.06 -30.66 -9.18
N GLU A 179 0.76 -30.67 -8.13
CA GLU A 179 1.69 -31.77 -7.85
C GLU A 179 0.97 -33.04 -7.39
N GLN A 180 -0.03 -32.93 -6.51
CA GLN A 180 -0.83 -34.07 -6.06
C GLN A 180 -1.64 -34.69 -7.22
N GLY A 181 -2.23 -33.86 -8.09
CA GLY A 181 -2.94 -34.32 -9.29
C GLY A 181 -2.04 -35.02 -10.32
N LYS A 182 -0.74 -34.66 -10.39
CA LYS A 182 0.26 -35.41 -11.19
C LYS A 182 0.56 -36.78 -10.56
N HIS A 183 0.69 -36.86 -9.24
CA HIS A 183 0.94 -38.13 -8.56
C HIS A 183 -0.23 -39.12 -8.68
N GLU A 184 -1.49 -38.67 -8.58
CA GLU A 184 -2.67 -39.55 -8.73
C GLU A 184 -2.85 -40.10 -10.16
N LYS A 185 -2.54 -39.30 -11.18
CA LYS A 185 -2.51 -39.79 -12.58
C LYS A 185 -1.42 -40.81 -12.83
N THR A 186 -0.34 -40.78 -12.06
CA THR A 186 0.78 -41.74 -12.20
C THR A 186 0.47 -43.07 -11.49
N VAL A 187 -0.32 -43.06 -10.42
CA VAL A 187 -0.73 -44.26 -9.66
C VAL A 187 -1.90 -45.00 -10.31
N SER A 188 -2.79 -44.31 -11.02
CA SER A 188 -3.91 -44.91 -11.76
C SER A 188 -3.52 -45.53 -13.12
N GLY A 189 -2.26 -45.37 -13.56
CA GLY A 189 -1.76 -45.85 -14.85
C GLY A 189 -1.39 -47.34 -14.94
N ASN A 190 -1.47 -48.11 -13.85
CA ASN A 190 -1.06 -49.52 -13.84
C ASN A 190 -2.24 -50.47 -13.60
N PHE A 191 -3.15 -50.60 -14.58
CA PHE A 191 -4.00 -51.79 -14.69
C PHE A 191 -4.40 -52.11 -16.14
N SER A 192 -3.97 -53.29 -16.62
CA SER A 192 -4.32 -54.03 -17.86
C SER A 192 -3.96 -53.39 -19.21
N GLY A 193 -3.38 -54.06 -20.21
CA GLY A 193 -3.31 -55.49 -20.51
C GLY A 193 -4.06 -55.79 -21.84
N GLU A 194 -3.32 -55.75 -22.96
CA GLU A 194 -3.56 -56.41 -24.27
C GLU A 194 -4.92 -56.33 -25.00
N ASN A 195 -4.97 -55.79 -26.24
CA ASN A 195 -5.01 -56.56 -27.51
C ASN A 195 -5.38 -55.74 -28.78
N LYS A 196 -4.54 -55.92 -29.82
CA LYS A 196 -4.81 -56.19 -31.26
C LYS A 196 -5.77 -55.35 -32.13
N ASN A 197 -5.16 -54.81 -33.20
CA ASN A 197 -5.54 -54.78 -34.63
C ASN A 197 -7.00 -54.56 -35.06
N GLY A 198 -7.21 -53.50 -35.84
CA GLY A 198 -8.36 -53.32 -36.74
C GLY A 198 -8.06 -52.27 -37.81
N LYS A 199 -8.31 -52.62 -39.07
CA LYS A 199 -8.00 -51.91 -40.31
C LYS A 199 -9.16 -50.99 -40.72
N ALA A 200 -8.84 -50.03 -41.61
CA ALA A 200 -9.64 -49.54 -42.75
C ALA A 200 -10.32 -48.15 -42.67
N ASP A 201 -10.04 -47.41 -43.75
CA ASP A 201 -10.87 -46.49 -44.53
C ASP A 201 -11.33 -45.14 -43.95
N HIS A 202 -10.90 -44.06 -44.62
CA HIS A 202 -11.76 -42.90 -44.83
C HIS A 202 -11.47 -42.19 -46.16
N GLU A 203 -12.45 -42.30 -47.06
CA GLU A 203 -12.72 -41.43 -48.19
C GLU A 203 -13.35 -40.13 -47.67
N SER A 204 -12.97 -38.96 -48.19
CA SER A 204 -13.92 -37.84 -48.33
C SER A 204 -13.36 -36.74 -49.22
N ALA A 205 -14.30 -36.14 -49.95
CA ALA A 205 -14.11 -35.36 -51.15
C ALA A 205 -14.38 -33.86 -50.93
N GLN A 206 -13.85 -33.08 -51.87
CA GLN A 206 -14.46 -31.92 -52.55
C GLN A 206 -14.66 -30.55 -51.85
N LYS A 207 -14.06 -29.57 -52.55
CA LYS A 207 -14.61 -28.29 -53.09
C LYS A 207 -14.77 -27.04 -52.20
N ALA A 208 -13.88 -26.09 -52.47
CA ALA A 208 -14.09 -24.83 -53.22
C ALA A 208 -15.26 -23.89 -52.86
N GLY A 209 -14.89 -22.61 -52.67
CA GLY A 209 -15.76 -21.45 -52.76
C GLY A 209 -14.95 -20.15 -52.63
N ASP A 210 -14.67 -19.52 -53.77
CA ASP A 210 -14.13 -18.15 -53.92
C ASP A 210 -15.10 -17.09 -53.35
N ILE A 211 -14.61 -15.86 -53.11
CA ILE A 211 -15.20 -14.60 -53.61
C ILE A 211 -14.25 -13.40 -53.32
N ASN A 212 -13.95 -12.66 -54.39
CA ASN A 212 -13.32 -11.33 -54.44
C ASN A 212 -14.30 -10.19 -54.09
N ARG A 213 -13.77 -9.09 -53.53
CA ARG A 213 -14.28 -7.71 -53.70
C ARG A 213 -13.16 -6.75 -53.27
N GLY A 214 -12.64 -5.80 -54.04
CA GLY A 214 -13.21 -5.04 -55.16
C GLY A 214 -13.49 -3.60 -54.70
N GLU A 215 -12.65 -2.68 -55.16
CA GLU A 215 -12.39 -1.29 -54.74
C GLU A 215 -13.48 -0.24 -55.04
N ASP A 216 -13.22 0.97 -54.52
CA ASP A 216 -13.52 2.33 -55.04
C ASP A 216 -14.96 2.89 -55.08
N HIS A 217 -15.16 4.05 -54.43
CA HIS A 217 -15.09 5.38 -55.07
C HIS A 217 -15.43 6.56 -54.12
N GLN A 218 -14.87 7.71 -54.51
CA GLN A 218 -15.01 9.12 -54.07
C GLN A 218 -16.50 9.61 -54.01
N ASP A 219 -16.90 10.77 -53.46
CA ASP A 219 -16.44 12.14 -53.76
C ASP A 219 -17.24 13.23 -52.97
N GLN A 220 -16.66 14.44 -52.91
CA GLN A 220 -17.27 15.81 -52.88
C GLN A 220 -17.93 16.48 -51.64
N ARG A 221 -17.16 17.44 -51.08
CA ARG A 221 -17.38 18.91 -50.85
C ARG A 221 -18.80 19.51 -50.80
N GLU A 222 -19.00 20.47 -49.86
CA GLU A 222 -19.38 21.88 -50.16
C GLU A 222 -19.26 22.83 -48.94
N ASN A 223 -18.70 24.03 -49.18
CA ASN A 223 -18.58 25.21 -48.30
C ASN A 223 -19.86 26.07 -48.33
N LYS A 224 -20.16 26.83 -47.25
CA LYS A 224 -20.76 28.19 -47.36
C LYS A 224 -20.38 29.11 -46.18
N ASP A 225 -19.98 30.33 -46.55
CA ASP A 225 -19.67 31.50 -45.75
C ASP A 225 -20.91 32.28 -45.24
N GLY A 226 -20.71 33.17 -44.25
CA GLY A 226 -21.66 34.26 -43.94
C GLY A 226 -21.27 35.21 -42.77
N ALA A 227 -20.57 36.32 -43.09
CA ALA A 227 -20.59 37.71 -42.54
C ALA A 227 -20.80 37.96 -41.02
N LYS A 228 -19.82 38.55 -40.29
CA LYS A 228 -19.47 39.99 -40.08
C LYS A 228 -20.49 40.84 -39.31
N GLU A 229 -20.06 41.40 -38.15
CA GLU A 229 -20.27 42.81 -37.75
C GLU A 229 -19.23 43.24 -36.69
N GLU A 230 -18.54 44.35 -36.96
CA GLU A 230 -17.56 45.07 -36.11
C GLU A 230 -18.26 46.08 -35.18
N TYR A 231 -17.66 46.42 -34.03
CA TYR A 231 -17.49 47.82 -33.59
C TYR A 231 -16.46 47.96 -32.46
N GLY A 232 -15.42 48.78 -32.71
CA GLY A 232 -14.89 49.74 -31.72
C GLY A 232 -13.65 49.34 -30.91
N GLY A 233 -12.48 49.80 -31.33
CA GLY A 233 -11.17 49.50 -30.74
C GLY A 233 -10.70 50.38 -29.58
N SER A 234 -9.53 50.03 -29.05
CA SER A 234 -8.48 50.97 -28.63
C SER A 234 -7.14 50.22 -28.53
N GLU A 235 -6.09 50.96 -28.90
CA GLU A 235 -4.76 50.54 -29.32
C GLU A 235 -3.84 49.95 -28.23
N GLY A 236 -2.99 49.00 -28.65
CA GLY A 236 -1.54 49.07 -28.43
C GLY A 236 -0.97 48.35 -27.20
N ASN A 237 -0.51 47.11 -27.38
CA ASN A 237 0.93 46.81 -27.35
C ASN A 237 1.19 45.37 -27.84
N GLU A 238 2.01 45.26 -28.87
CA GLU A 238 2.62 44.00 -29.32
C GLU A 238 3.74 43.63 -28.34
N THR A 239 3.60 42.50 -27.66
CA THR A 239 4.72 41.65 -27.26
C THR A 239 4.24 40.21 -27.38
N ASP A 240 4.68 39.58 -28.46
CA ASP A 240 4.68 38.14 -28.67
C ASP A 240 5.47 37.50 -27.51
N GLU A 241 4.78 36.83 -26.61
CA GLU A 241 5.36 35.75 -25.80
C GLU A 241 4.38 34.58 -25.90
N ASP A 242 4.89 33.51 -26.48
CA ASP A 242 4.18 32.32 -26.90
C ASP A 242 3.40 31.69 -25.73
N GLU A 243 2.07 31.67 -25.85
CA GLU A 243 1.19 30.81 -25.07
C GLU A 243 1.38 29.38 -25.61
N ASP A 244 2.48 28.73 -25.21
CA ASP A 244 2.57 27.29 -25.23
C ASP A 244 1.69 26.76 -24.08
N GLU A 245 0.37 26.77 -24.31
CA GLU A 245 -0.56 25.87 -23.62
C GLU A 245 -0.22 24.45 -24.09
N ASP A 246 0.87 23.90 -23.55
CA ASP A 246 1.03 22.45 -23.44
C ASP A 246 -0.02 21.98 -22.40
N GLU A 247 -1.30 22.00 -22.80
CA GLU A 247 -2.27 21.01 -22.35
C GLU A 247 -1.73 19.65 -22.84
N ASP A 248 -0.72 19.14 -22.11
CA ASP A 248 -0.44 17.72 -22.05
C ASP A 248 -1.71 17.08 -21.48
N ASP A 249 -2.68 16.86 -22.36
CA ASP A 249 -3.65 15.78 -22.31
C ASP A 249 -2.85 14.47 -22.34
N GLU A 250 -2.06 14.23 -21.29
CA GLU A 250 -1.57 12.93 -20.92
C GLU A 250 -2.84 12.16 -20.54
N GLN A 251 -3.50 11.64 -21.56
CA GLN A 251 -4.60 10.70 -21.49
C GLN A 251 -4.13 9.61 -20.54
N GLY A 252 -4.50 9.76 -19.27
CA GLY A 252 -4.13 8.84 -18.21
C GLY A 252 -4.52 7.46 -18.69
N GLU A 253 -3.52 6.68 -19.07
CA GLU A 253 -3.71 5.31 -19.48
C GLU A 253 -4.52 4.66 -18.35
N ASP A 254 -5.70 4.13 -18.69
CA ASP A 254 -6.62 3.53 -17.74
C ASP A 254 -6.05 2.19 -17.27
N TYR A 255 -4.99 2.26 -16.48
CA TYR A 255 -4.43 1.11 -15.80
C TYR A 255 -5.39 0.74 -14.68
N ASP A 256 -5.93 -0.48 -14.72
CA ASP A 256 -6.66 -1.06 -13.59
C ASP A 256 -5.83 -0.89 -12.31
N LEU A 257 -6.52 -0.65 -11.18
CA LEU A 257 -5.86 -0.52 -9.89
C LEU A 257 -5.10 -1.81 -9.55
N GLU A 258 -3.77 -1.75 -9.59
CA GLU A 258 -2.92 -2.88 -9.20
C GLU A 258 -2.79 -2.92 -7.67
N TRP A 259 -3.41 -3.93 -7.06
CA TRP A 259 -3.34 -4.15 -5.62
C TRP A 259 -2.04 -4.85 -5.25
N GLY A 260 -1.38 -4.34 -4.21
CA GLY A 260 -0.23 -5.02 -3.62
C GLY A 260 -0.63 -6.23 -2.77
N PRO A 261 0.37 -6.99 -2.26
CA PRO A 261 0.13 -8.15 -1.42
C PRO A 261 -0.69 -7.78 -0.18
N SER A 262 -1.50 -8.74 0.27
CA SER A 262 -2.47 -8.52 1.32
C SER A 262 -2.36 -9.53 2.46
N TRP A 263 -2.74 -9.07 3.66
CA TRP A 263 -2.78 -9.88 4.88
C TRP A 263 -4.06 -9.57 5.64
N ARG A 264 -4.55 -10.51 6.45
CA ARG A 264 -5.52 -10.14 7.50
C ARG A 264 -4.87 -9.11 8.42
N VAL A 265 -5.67 -8.22 9.04
CA VAL A 265 -5.13 -7.18 9.94
C VAL A 265 -4.19 -7.78 11.00
N CYS A 266 -4.57 -8.87 11.65
CA CYS A 266 -3.72 -9.52 12.65
C CYS A 266 -2.41 -10.07 12.07
N ASP A 267 -2.47 -10.65 10.88
CA ASP A 267 -1.32 -11.27 10.22
C ASP A 267 -0.36 -10.22 9.68
N PHE A 268 -0.88 -9.07 9.21
CA PHE A 268 -0.08 -7.91 8.80
C PHE A 268 0.79 -7.41 9.96
N PHE A 269 0.17 -7.16 11.12
CA PHE A 269 0.91 -6.70 12.30
C PHE A 269 1.84 -7.77 12.85
N GLU A 270 1.48 -9.06 12.77
CA GLU A 270 2.40 -10.15 13.12
C GLU A 270 3.61 -10.20 12.19
N MET A 271 3.40 -9.99 10.89
CA MET A 271 4.46 -9.86 9.90
C MET A 271 5.40 -8.70 10.23
N LEU A 272 4.87 -7.51 10.52
CA LEU A 272 5.69 -6.37 10.95
C LEU A 272 6.49 -6.69 12.23
N LYS A 273 5.85 -7.28 13.25
CA LYS A 273 6.53 -7.71 14.49
C LYS A 273 7.66 -8.69 14.18
N ASN A 274 7.48 -9.62 13.25
CA ASN A 274 8.53 -10.54 12.83
C ASN A 274 9.70 -9.84 12.15
N GLN A 275 9.45 -8.83 11.32
CA GLN A 275 10.52 -8.01 10.75
C GLN A 275 11.37 -7.33 11.85
N PHE A 276 10.74 -6.84 12.94
CA PHE A 276 11.45 -6.31 14.10
C PHE A 276 12.18 -7.38 14.93
N ARG A 277 11.57 -8.54 15.17
CA ARG A 277 12.20 -9.66 15.91
C ARG A 277 13.45 -10.18 15.19
N MET A 278 13.41 -10.21 13.86
CA MET A 278 14.54 -10.58 13.03
C MET A 278 15.58 -9.47 12.89
N LEU A 279 15.24 -8.24 13.28
CA LEU A 279 16.03 -7.03 13.05
C LEU A 279 16.26 -6.77 11.55
N ASN A 280 15.25 -7.09 10.74
CA ASN A 280 15.11 -6.55 9.39
C ASN A 280 14.61 -5.10 9.47
N PHE A 281 13.73 -4.80 10.43
CA PHE A 281 13.37 -3.45 10.88
C PHE A 281 14.05 -3.17 12.22
N MET A 282 14.73 -2.02 12.31
CA MET A 282 15.62 -1.70 13.41
C MET A 282 15.45 -0.27 13.88
N PRO A 283 14.98 -0.06 15.12
CA PRO A 283 14.94 1.26 15.70
C PRO A 283 16.36 1.75 16.03
N THR A 284 16.73 2.92 15.54
CA THR A 284 18.03 3.56 15.83
C THR A 284 17.93 4.57 16.99
N GLY A 285 16.72 4.78 17.50
CA GLY A 285 16.42 5.64 18.62
C GLY A 285 14.98 5.48 19.07
N PRO A 286 14.43 6.44 19.84
CA PRO A 286 13.03 6.42 20.23
C PRO A 286 12.06 6.80 19.09
N TYR A 287 12.58 7.30 17.95
CA TYR A 287 11.77 7.83 16.86
C TYR A 287 12.01 7.14 15.52
N ASP A 288 13.27 6.87 15.18
CA ASP A 288 13.66 6.44 13.85
C ASP A 288 13.78 4.92 13.76
N VAL A 289 13.27 4.37 12.66
CA VAL A 289 13.39 2.97 12.27
C VAL A 289 14.06 2.90 10.90
N ILE A 290 15.10 2.09 10.77
CA ILE A 290 15.74 1.76 9.50
C ILE A 290 15.46 0.32 9.12
N ASP A 291 15.71 -0.06 7.88
CA ASP A 291 15.71 -1.45 7.44
C ASP A 291 17.10 -1.93 6.99
N ILE A 292 17.21 -3.24 6.74
CA ILE A 292 18.47 -3.87 6.32
C ILE A 292 18.78 -3.74 4.82
N TRP A 293 17.79 -3.38 4.00
CA TRP A 293 17.88 -3.42 2.54
C TRP A 293 18.29 -2.08 1.96
N ASN A 294 17.94 -1.01 2.64
CA ASN A 294 18.15 0.34 2.16
C ASN A 294 19.33 0.99 2.90
N ASP A 295 20.16 1.73 2.15
CA ASP A 295 21.13 2.61 2.75
C ASP A 295 20.34 3.68 3.51
N PRO A 296 20.47 3.80 4.85
CA PRO A 296 19.64 4.70 5.60
C PRO A 296 20.10 6.10 5.25
N LYS A 297 19.43 6.71 4.27
CA LYS A 297 19.49 8.14 3.97
C LYS A 297 18.82 8.89 5.13
N ILE A 298 19.40 8.78 6.33
CA ILE A 298 19.02 9.61 7.47
C ILE A 298 19.40 11.04 7.10
N TRP A 299 18.72 12.04 7.65
CA TRP A 299 19.09 13.46 7.62
C TRP A 299 20.41 13.77 8.36
N ILE A 300 21.35 12.82 8.35
CA ILE A 300 22.68 12.93 8.93
C ILE A 300 23.65 12.95 7.74
N GLU A 301 24.42 14.03 7.63
CA GLU A 301 25.44 14.24 6.57
C GLU A 301 26.52 13.14 6.51
N ARG A 302 26.56 12.23 7.50
CA ARG A 302 27.41 11.03 7.55
C ARG A 302 26.71 9.88 8.26
N VAL A 303 26.18 8.95 7.48
CA VAL A 303 25.77 7.63 7.96
C VAL A 303 27.04 6.81 8.21
N PRO A 304 27.24 6.23 9.41
CA PRO A 304 28.37 5.35 9.65
C PRO A 304 28.32 4.12 8.73
N GLU A 305 29.47 3.73 8.15
CA GLU A 305 29.57 2.46 7.43
C GLU A 305 29.07 1.29 8.30
N ASN A 306 28.27 0.39 7.71
CA ASN A 306 27.72 -0.80 8.36
C ASN A 306 26.81 -0.52 9.58
N ILE A 307 26.08 0.60 9.58
CA ILE A 307 25.17 0.97 10.67
C ILE A 307 24.15 -0.15 10.98
N GLN A 308 23.62 -0.84 9.96
CA GLN A 308 22.68 -1.95 10.13
C GLN A 308 23.29 -3.07 10.97
N ALA A 309 24.44 -3.61 10.57
CA ALA A 309 25.11 -4.69 11.29
C ALA A 309 25.48 -4.30 12.73
N ARG A 310 25.86 -3.04 12.93
CA ARG A 310 26.16 -2.49 14.26
C ARG A 310 24.92 -2.44 15.15
N VAL A 311 23.81 -1.89 14.65
CA VAL A 311 22.55 -1.81 15.38
C VAL A 311 22.06 -3.23 15.71
N GLN A 312 22.12 -4.17 14.76
CA GLN A 312 21.78 -5.57 15.01
C GLN A 312 22.59 -6.14 16.17
N SER A 313 23.91 -5.99 16.14
CA SER A 313 24.78 -6.48 17.22
C SER A 313 24.41 -5.88 18.58
N ILE A 314 24.09 -4.59 18.63
CA ILE A 314 23.71 -3.94 19.89
C ILE A 314 22.41 -4.53 20.46
N TYR A 315 21.37 -4.70 19.64
CA TYR A 315 20.11 -5.32 20.09
C TYR A 315 20.32 -6.75 20.60
N ARG A 316 21.10 -7.56 19.87
CA ARG A 316 21.40 -8.95 20.25
C ARG A 316 22.21 -9.02 21.55
N ASP A 317 23.21 -8.14 21.73
CA ASP A 317 23.98 -8.03 22.97
C ASP A 317 23.11 -7.68 24.18
N HIS A 318 21.97 -7.03 23.95
CA HIS A 318 21.02 -6.61 24.99
C HIS A 318 19.84 -7.56 25.14
N GLY A 319 19.87 -8.75 24.53
CA GLY A 319 18.89 -9.81 24.77
C GLY A 319 17.71 -9.87 23.80
N TRP A 320 17.66 -9.02 22.75
CA TRP A 320 16.60 -9.08 21.75
C TRP A 320 16.65 -10.38 20.92
N PRO A 321 15.52 -11.05 20.60
CA PRO A 321 14.11 -10.64 20.80
C PRO A 321 13.45 -11.22 22.05
N ASP A 322 14.22 -11.75 23.00
CA ASP A 322 13.66 -12.32 24.22
C ASP A 322 13.23 -11.20 25.17
N ALA A 323 11.91 -10.95 25.23
CA ALA A 323 11.33 -9.86 26.02
C ALA A 323 11.67 -9.95 27.52
N GLU A 324 11.94 -11.15 28.06
CA GLU A 324 12.34 -11.33 29.45
C GLU A 324 13.80 -10.92 29.71
N LYS A 325 14.64 -10.97 28.66
CA LYS A 325 16.06 -10.64 28.73
C LYS A 325 16.39 -9.26 28.17
N PHE A 326 15.48 -8.66 27.41
CA PHE A 326 15.76 -7.45 26.67
C PHE A 326 15.87 -6.20 27.56
N ASP A 327 17.07 -5.62 27.66
CA ASP A 327 17.28 -4.33 28.33
C ASP A 327 17.14 -3.17 27.33
N LYS A 328 15.89 -2.75 27.11
CA LYS A 328 15.53 -1.61 26.25
C LYS A 328 16.35 -0.35 26.56
N LYS A 329 16.50 0.01 27.84
CA LYS A 329 17.11 1.29 28.24
C LYS A 329 18.60 1.30 27.92
N SER A 330 19.31 0.25 28.27
CA SER A 330 20.76 0.14 27.99
C SER A 330 21.02 -0.01 26.49
N CYS A 331 20.14 -0.74 25.77
CA CYS A 331 20.24 -0.91 24.32
C CYS A 331 20.18 0.43 23.59
N LEU A 332 19.12 1.21 23.80
CA LEU A 332 18.95 2.51 23.14
C LEU A 332 20.04 3.51 23.54
N ALA A 333 20.53 3.47 24.79
CA ALA A 333 21.65 4.30 25.23
C ALA A 333 22.94 3.96 24.48
N ARG A 334 23.21 2.67 24.21
CA ARG A 334 24.40 2.23 23.46
C ARG A 334 24.30 2.58 21.97
N ILE A 335 23.11 2.54 21.37
CA ILE A 335 22.89 3.00 19.99
C ILE A 335 23.12 4.52 19.89
N LYS A 336 22.63 5.31 20.84
CA LYS A 336 22.84 6.77 20.83
C LYS A 336 24.31 7.18 21.03
N ALA A 337 25.06 6.42 21.82
CA ALA A 337 26.48 6.69 22.08
C ALA A 337 27.41 6.20 20.96
N SER A 338 26.84 5.57 19.93
CA SER A 338 27.52 4.86 18.88
C SER A 338 27.65 5.71 17.63
#